data_AF-A0A3D2VBR9-F1
#
_entry.id   AF-A0A3D2VBR9-F1
#
_cell.length_a   1.000
_cell.length_b   1.000
_cell.length_c   1.000
_cell.angle_alpha   90.00
_cell.angle_beta   90.00
_cell.angle_gamma   90.00
#
_symmetry.space_group_name_H-M   'P 1'
#
loop_
_entity.id
_entity.type
_entity.pdbx_description
1 polymer ?
#
loop_
_entity_poly.entity_id
_entity_poly.type
_entity_poly.pdbx_seq_one_letter_code
_entity_poly.pdbx_strand_id
1 'polypeptide(L)'
;INAIPNGDQLVMTALGGTGVIFLGLSAYALKSRKDFSFLGGMLFAGILVAFLAGLGAVVFSIPALSLAVSAMFIILMSGMILYQTSAIIHGGETNYIMATITLYVSIYNLFLSLLQILGIFSGDD
;
A
#
# COMPACT_ATOMS: atom_id res chain seq x y z
N ILE A 1 -18.46 4.37 -20.57
CA ILE A 1 -17.31 3.69 -19.91
C ILE A 1 -16.20 3.71 -20.96
N ASN A 2 -15.30 4.69 -20.91
CA ASN A 2 -14.18 4.72 -21.85
C ASN A 2 -13.22 3.61 -21.40
N ALA A 3 -13.12 2.54 -22.17
CA ALA A 3 -12.11 1.52 -21.94
C ALA A 3 -10.74 2.18 -22.14
N ILE A 4 -9.92 2.20 -21.09
CA ILE A 4 -8.53 2.63 -21.21
C ILE A 4 -7.85 1.62 -22.15
N PRO A 5 -7.25 2.06 -23.28
CA PRO A 5 -6.43 1.18 -24.10
C PRO A 5 -5.38 0.50 -23.21
N ASN A 6 -5.27 -0.83 -23.27
CA ASN A 6 -4.36 -1.63 -22.41
C ASN A 6 -4.72 -1.67 -20.90
N GLY A 7 -5.98 -1.47 -20.51
CA GLY A 7 -6.42 -1.58 -19.11
C GLY A 7 -6.08 -2.92 -18.43
N ASP A 8 -6.14 -4.04 -19.17
CA ASP A 8 -5.76 -5.35 -18.64
C ASP A 8 -4.27 -5.43 -18.31
N GLN A 9 -3.42 -4.90 -19.20
CA GLN A 9 -1.98 -4.84 -18.97
C GLN A 9 -1.66 -3.97 -17.76
N LEU A 10 -2.33 -2.82 -17.63
CA LEU A 10 -2.19 -1.92 -16.49
C LEU A 10 -2.49 -2.62 -15.16
N VAL A 11 -3.63 -3.33 -15.08
CA VAL A 11 -4.02 -4.10 -13.90
C VAL A 11 -3.00 -5.20 -13.60
N MET A 12 -2.54 -5.94 -14.61
CA MET A 12 -1.55 -6.99 -14.45
C MET A 12 -0.20 -6.45 -13.97
N THR A 13 0.24 -5.29 -14.46
CA THR A 13 1.47 -4.62 -13.99
C THR A 13 1.32 -4.17 -12.54
N ALA A 14 0.20 -3.56 -12.17
CA ALA A 14 -0.07 -3.15 -10.78
C ALA A 14 -0.12 -4.36 -9.83
N LEU A 15 -0.78 -5.46 -10.23
CA LEU A 15 -0.81 -6.71 -9.46
C LEU A 15 0.60 -7.32 -9.33
N GLY A 16 1.35 -7.38 -10.43
CA GLY A 16 2.72 -7.89 -10.43
C GLY A 16 3.63 -7.08 -9.49
N GLY A 17 3.57 -5.75 -9.57
CA GLY A 17 4.31 -4.85 -8.67
C GLY A 17 3.93 -5.03 -7.21
N THR A 18 2.63 -5.14 -6.92
CA THR A 18 2.12 -5.41 -5.56
C THR A 18 2.66 -6.74 -5.03
N GLY A 19 2.62 -7.79 -5.85
CA GLY A 19 3.12 -9.12 -5.49
C GLY A 19 4.62 -9.11 -5.18
N VAL A 20 5.42 -8.44 -6.02
CA VAL A 20 6.87 -8.30 -5.80
C VAL A 20 7.18 -7.55 -4.51
N ILE A 21 6.50 -6.42 -4.25
CA ILE A 21 6.68 -5.62 -3.03
C ILE A 21 6.29 -6.43 -1.79
N PHE A 22 5.10 -7.04 -1.80
CA PHE A 22 4.60 -7.83 -0.69
C PHE A 22 5.54 -8.99 -0.35
N LEU A 23 5.91 -9.79 -1.36
CA LEU A 23 6.80 -10.94 -1.17
C LEU A 23 8.20 -10.50 -0.75
N GLY A 24 8.75 -9.45 -1.37
CA GLY A 24 10.07 -8.92 -1.07
C GLY A 24 10.18 -8.40 0.37
N LEU A 25 9.21 -7.59 0.80
CA LEU A 25 9.18 -7.03 2.16
C LEU A 25 8.90 -8.11 3.21
N SER A 26 7.98 -9.04 2.91
CA SER A 26 7.69 -10.15 3.82
C SER A 26 8.90 -11.06 3.99
N ALA A 27 9.58 -11.41 2.89
CA ALA A 27 10.82 -12.19 2.92
C ALA A 27 11.93 -11.45 3.69
N TYR A 28 12.05 -10.14 3.51
CA TYR A 28 13.01 -9.33 4.25
C TYR A 28 12.72 -9.30 5.76
N ALA A 29 11.45 -9.14 6.17
CA ALA A 29 11.06 -9.19 7.58
C ALA A 29 11.35 -10.58 8.19
N LEU A 30 11.01 -11.66 7.47
CA LEU A 30 11.28 -13.04 7.87
C LEU A 30 12.78 -13.33 8.04
N LYS A 31 13.61 -12.86 7.10
CA LYS A 31 15.06 -13.10 7.11
C LYS A 31 15.79 -12.22 8.13
N SER A 32 15.41 -10.94 8.24
CA SER A 32 16.10 -10.00 9.12
C SER A 32 15.86 -10.29 10.61
N ARG A 33 14.70 -10.90 10.95
CA ARG A 33 14.25 -11.11 12.35
C ARG A 33 14.42 -9.88 13.23
N LYS A 34 14.31 -8.69 12.62
CA LYS A 34 14.35 -7.42 13.32
C LYS A 34 12.95 -7.10 13.82
N ASP A 35 12.87 -6.64 15.06
CA ASP A 35 11.63 -6.09 15.59
C ASP A 35 11.37 -4.72 14.93
N PHE A 36 10.25 -4.64 14.22
CA PHE A 36 9.78 -3.43 13.55
C PHE A 36 8.67 -2.72 14.33
N SER A 37 8.42 -3.11 15.59
CA SER A 37 7.42 -2.50 16.48
C SER A 37 7.51 -0.97 16.55
N PHE A 38 8.71 -0.40 16.42
CA PHE A 38 8.94 1.05 16.38
C PHE A 38 8.21 1.78 15.25
N LEU A 39 7.86 1.10 14.15
CA LEU A 39 7.13 1.68 13.03
C LEU A 39 5.64 1.92 13.35
N GLY A 40 5.08 1.26 14.36
CA GLY A 40 3.64 1.27 14.62
C GLY A 40 3.06 2.69 14.79
N GLY A 41 3.69 3.53 15.62
CA GLY A 41 3.24 4.91 15.83
C GLY A 41 3.35 5.79 14.58
N MET A 42 4.43 5.63 13.81
CA MET A 42 4.65 6.36 12.56
C MET A 42 3.64 5.94 11.49
N LEU A 43 3.36 4.64 11.35
CA LEU A 43 2.41 4.11 10.40
C LEU A 43 0.99 4.58 10.71
N PHE A 44 0.59 4.54 11.97
CA PHE A 44 -0.72 5.04 12.39
C PHE A 44 -0.90 6.53 12.03
N ALA A 45 0.06 7.37 12.43
CA ALA A 45 0.00 8.80 12.12
C ALA A 45 0.04 9.07 10.61
N GLY A 46 0.92 8.37 9.88
CA GLY A 46 1.05 8.49 8.43
C GLY A 46 -0.21 8.10 7.68
N ILE A 47 -0.86 6.99 8.07
CA ILE A 47 -2.13 6.55 7.47
C ILE A 47 -3.23 7.58 7.73
N LEU A 48 -3.31 8.15 8.95
CA LEU A 48 -4.31 9.17 9.28
C LEU A 48 -4.12 10.42 8.41
N VAL A 49 -2.88 10.90 8.27
CA VAL A 49 -2.54 12.05 7.42
C VAL A 49 -2.85 11.76 5.95
N ALA A 50 -2.42 10.61 5.43
CA ALA A 50 -2.66 10.24 4.04
C ALA A 50 -4.16 10.07 3.75
N PHE A 51 -4.93 9.55 4.70
CA PHE A 51 -6.38 9.43 4.60
C PHE A 51 -7.06 10.80 4.51
N LEU A 52 -6.72 11.75 5.40
CA LEU A 52 -7.24 13.11 5.35
C LEU A 52 -6.84 13.84 4.05
N ALA A 53 -5.58 13.66 3.61
CA ALA A 53 -5.11 14.19 2.34
C ALA A 53 -5.88 13.60 1.14
N GLY A 54 -6.19 12.30 1.19
CA GLY A 54 -7.02 11.62 0.20
C GLY A 54 -8.44 12.16 0.13
N LEU A 55 -9.08 12.41 1.28
CA LEU A 55 -10.38 13.09 1.33
C LEU A 55 -10.30 14.49 0.72
N GLY A 56 -9.26 15.25 1.03
CA GLY A 56 -9.01 16.55 0.40
C GLY A 56 -8.84 16.46 -1.12
N ALA A 57 -8.07 15.48 -1.61
CA ALA A 57 -7.86 15.26 -3.04
C ALA A 57 -9.18 15.03 -3.79
N VAL A 58 -10.10 14.25 -3.20
CA VAL A 58 -11.41 13.97 -3.78
C VAL A 58 -12.31 15.21 -3.75
N VAL A 59 -12.41 15.91 -2.61
CA VAL A 59 -13.29 17.07 -2.46
C VAL A 59 -12.88 18.23 -3.38
N PHE A 60 -11.57 18.49 -3.51
CA PHE A 60 -11.06 19.57 -4.35
C PHE A 60 -10.72 19.14 -5.78
N SER A 61 -10.83 17.84 -6.10
CA SER A 61 -10.53 17.27 -7.42
C SER A 61 -9.15 17.67 -7.97
N ILE A 62 -8.13 17.71 -7.12
CA ILE A 62 -6.76 18.13 -7.49
C ILE A 62 -5.95 16.90 -7.94
N PRO A 63 -5.63 16.74 -9.25
CA PRO A 63 -4.96 15.53 -9.75
C PRO A 63 -3.57 15.32 -9.13
N ALA A 64 -2.79 16.40 -8.97
CA ALA A 64 -1.46 16.34 -8.37
C ALA A 64 -1.50 15.86 -6.90
N LEU A 65 -2.52 16.28 -6.14
CA LEU A 65 -2.70 15.83 -4.75
C LEU A 65 -3.06 14.35 -4.70
N SER A 66 -3.91 13.89 -5.62
CA SER A 66 -4.28 12.48 -5.74
C SER A 66 -3.07 11.58 -6.04
N LEU A 67 -2.16 12.04 -6.90
CA LEU A 67 -0.90 11.33 -7.19
C LEU A 67 0.00 11.27 -5.95
N ALA A 68 0.16 12.39 -5.24
CA ALA A 68 0.94 12.45 -4.01
C ALA A 68 0.40 11.52 -2.92
N VAL A 69 -0.94 11.48 -2.76
CA VAL A 69 -1.61 10.57 -1.83
C VAL A 69 -1.36 9.11 -2.21
N SER A 70 -1.47 8.76 -3.50
CA SER A 70 -1.19 7.40 -3.97
C SER A 70 0.26 7.00 -3.68
N ALA A 71 1.23 7.89 -3.93
CA ALA A 71 2.64 7.63 -3.62
C ALA A 71 2.89 7.44 -2.11
N MET A 72 2.23 8.25 -1.26
CA MET A 72 2.29 8.07 0.19
C MET A 72 1.70 6.73 0.62
N PHE A 73 0.55 6.33 0.07
CA PHE A 73 -0.06 5.04 0.39
C PHE A 73 0.82 3.85 -0.03
N ILE A 74 1.53 3.92 -1.17
CA ILE A 74 2.50 2.88 -1.55
C ILE A 74 3.55 2.68 -0.45
N ILE A 75 4.13 3.78 0.05
CA ILE A 75 5.17 3.73 1.10
C ILE A 75 4.57 3.23 2.42
N LEU A 76 3.42 3.77 2.82
CA LEU A 76 2.78 3.42 4.09
C LEU A 76 2.31 1.97 4.12
N MET A 77 1.67 1.48 3.05
CA MET A 77 1.21 0.09 2.97
C MET A 77 2.40 -0.88 2.88
N SER A 78 3.48 -0.50 2.20
CA SER A 78 4.74 -1.24 2.21
C SER A 78 5.30 -1.36 3.63
N GLY A 79 5.35 -0.25 4.38
CA GLY A 79 5.75 -0.25 5.78
C GLY A 79 4.81 -1.07 6.68
N MET A 80 3.50 -1.04 6.41
CA MET A 80 2.50 -1.82 7.12
C MET A 80 2.69 -3.33 6.92
N ILE A 81 2.97 -3.77 5.68
CA ILE A 81 3.31 -5.18 5.37
C ILE A 81 4.55 -5.62 6.15
N LEU A 82 5.60 -4.80 6.15
CA LEU A 82 6.84 -5.07 6.90
C LEU A 82 6.58 -5.19 8.41
N TYR A 83 5.85 -4.22 8.97
CA TYR A 83 5.48 -4.17 10.39
C TYR A 83 4.64 -5.39 10.77
N GLN A 84 3.59 -5.69 10.02
CA GLN A 84 2.65 -6.77 10.36
C GLN A 84 3.32 -8.13 10.24
N THR A 85 4.13 -8.33 9.19
CA THR A 85 4.91 -9.56 9.03
C THR A 85 5.87 -9.75 10.21
N SER A 86 6.55 -8.69 10.63
CA SER A 86 7.43 -8.73 11.82
C SER A 86 6.65 -9.03 13.10
N ALA A 87 5.50 -8.39 13.32
CA ALA A 87 4.65 -8.62 14.51
C ALA A 87 4.16 -10.07 14.60
N ILE A 88 3.79 -10.68 13.46
CA ILE A 88 3.40 -12.10 13.39
C ILE A 88 4.55 -13.02 13.81
N ILE A 89 5.78 -12.74 13.36
CA ILE A 89 6.96 -13.58 13.66
C ILE A 89 7.37 -13.48 15.13
N HIS A 90 7.33 -12.27 15.70
CA HIS A 90 7.79 -12.01 17.07
C HIS A 90 6.70 -12.30 18.13
N GLY A 91 5.51 -12.77 17.72
CA GLY A 91 4.41 -13.04 18.63
C GLY A 91 3.75 -11.78 19.20
N GLY A 92 3.94 -10.62 18.56
CA GLY A 92 3.31 -9.36 18.95
C GLY A 92 1.81 -9.31 18.63
N GLU A 93 1.36 -10.07 17.63
CA GLU A 93 -0.06 -10.26 17.32
C GLU A 93 -0.54 -11.65 17.75
N THR A 94 -1.42 -11.67 18.76
CA THR A 94 -2.08 -12.91 19.22
C THR A 94 -3.36 -13.19 18.44
N ASN A 95 -3.89 -12.20 17.72
CA ASN A 95 -5.08 -12.34 16.90
C ASN A 95 -4.72 -12.46 15.42
N TYR A 96 -4.45 -13.70 15.00
CA TYR A 96 -4.08 -13.99 13.61
C TYR A 96 -5.15 -13.60 12.58
N ILE A 97 -6.43 -13.56 12.98
CA ILE A 97 -7.53 -13.11 12.10
C ILE A 97 -7.35 -11.62 11.80
N MET A 98 -7.18 -10.80 12.84
CA MET A 98 -6.94 -9.37 12.68
C MET A 98 -5.65 -9.09 11.92
N ALA A 99 -4.57 -9.80 12.24
CA ALA A 99 -3.30 -9.66 11.53
C ALA A 99 -3.46 -9.94 10.03
N THR A 100 -4.21 -10.99 9.66
CA THR A 100 -4.47 -11.35 8.26
C THR A 100 -5.34 -10.31 7.55
N ILE A 101 -6.38 -9.79 8.21
CA ILE A 101 -7.25 -8.74 7.64
C ILE A 101 -6.43 -7.46 7.41
N THR A 102 -5.63 -7.05 8.38
CA THR A 102 -4.75 -5.87 8.25
C THR A 102 -3.77 -6.03 7.10
N LEU A 103 -3.15 -7.21 6.97
CA LEU A 103 -2.25 -7.52 5.86
C LEU A 103 -2.99 -7.45 4.51
N TYR A 104 -4.19 -8.03 4.42
CA TYR A 104 -5.04 -7.98 3.22
C TYR A 104 -5.39 -6.54 2.82
N VAL A 105 -5.86 -5.73 3.76
CA VAL A 105 -6.18 -4.31 3.52
C VAL A 105 -4.94 -3.55 3.05
N SER A 106 -3.78 -3.86 3.61
CA SER A 106 -2.51 -3.23 3.20
C SER A 106 -2.15 -3.57 1.76
N ILE A 107 -2.24 -4.84 1.38
CA ILE A 107 -1.99 -5.32 0.02
C ILE A 107 -2.99 -4.71 -0.97
N TYR A 108 -4.27 -4.65 -0.60
CA TYR A 108 -5.32 -4.05 -1.42
C TYR A 108 -5.08 -2.57 -1.67
N ASN A 109 -4.77 -1.79 -0.63
CA ASN A 109 -4.47 -0.36 -0.76
C ASN A 109 -3.19 -0.11 -1.55
N LEU A 110 -2.17 -0.96 -1.38
CA LEU A 110 -0.95 -0.91 -2.19
C LEU A 110 -1.26 -1.12 -3.68
N PHE A 111 -2.09 -2.12 -3.99
CA PHE A 111 -2.54 -2.39 -5.35
C PHE A 111 -3.31 -1.21 -5.96
N LEU A 112 -4.30 -0.67 -5.25
CA LEU A 112 -5.06 0.48 -5.72
C LEU A 112 -4.16 1.70 -5.98
N SER A 113 -3.21 1.95 -5.07
CA SER A 113 -2.31 3.09 -5.20
C SER A 113 -1.35 2.93 -6.38
N LEU A 114 -0.82 1.73 -6.61
CA LEU A 114 -0.02 1.43 -7.80
C LEU A 114 -0.86 1.55 -9.08
N LEU A 115 -2.07 1.01 -9.09
CA LEU A 115 -2.99 1.09 -10.21
C LEU A 115 -3.30 2.54 -10.56
N GLN A 116 -3.53 3.38 -9.56
CA GLN A 116 -3.82 4.80 -9.73
C GLN A 116 -2.63 5.56 -10.31
N ILE A 117 -1.42 5.34 -9.79
CA ILE A 117 -0.20 5.95 -10.33
C ILE A 117 0.02 5.52 -11.78
N LEU A 118 0.04 4.22 -12.04
CA LEU A 118 0.29 3.68 -13.37
C LEU A 118 -0.80 4.10 -14.36
N GLY A 119 -2.05 4.19 -13.91
CA GLY A 119 -3.19 4.60 -14.74
C GLY A 119 -3.11 6.06 -15.17
N ILE A 120 -2.61 6.95 -14.31
CA ILE A 120 -2.35 8.35 -14.67
C ILE A 120 -1.25 8.42 -15.73
N PHE A 121 -0.13 7.72 -15.52
CA PHE A 121 0.99 7.74 -16.47
C PHE A 121 0.71 7.04 -17.81
N SER A 122 -0.24 6.10 -17.83
CA SER A 122 -0.64 5.39 -19.06
C SER A 122 -1.77 6.09 -19.82
N GLY A 123 -2.34 7.18 -19.26
CA GLY A 123 -3.45 7.93 -19.84
C GLY A 123 -3.05 9.16 -20.64
N ASP A 124 -1.76 9.49 -20.70
CA ASP A 124 -1.20 10.65 -21.42
C ASP A 124 -0.79 10.35 -22.89
N ASP A 125 -1.22 9.20 -23.45
CA ASP A 125 -1.09 8.85 -24.88
C ASP A 125 -2.42 8.99 -25.64
#